data_AF-A0A3D2F389-F1
#
_entry.id   AF-A0A3D2F389-F1
#
_cell.length_a   1.000
_cell.length_b   1.000
_cell.length_c   1.000
_cell.angle_alpha   90.00
_cell.angle_beta   90.00
_cell.angle_gamma   90.00
#
_symmetry.space_group_name_H-M   'P 1'
#
loop_
_entity.id
_entity.type
_entity.pdbx_description
1 polymer ?
#
loop_
_entity_poly.entity_id
_entity_poly.type
_entity_poly.pdbx_seq_one_letter_code
_entity_poly.pdbx_strand_id
1 'polypeptide(L)'
;MKSGKVVEKSFKSGESFEEIEIGYKKATFLYKDRKSAVFSLKDGSTDSPQGNKERISLPIESIEWELNFLKPNTEIDMINLDGEMHGLKLPPKIELKVVEAPPAIKGNTATGARKTVVLETGFSVNVPIFISEGENVTINTETGEYSGRT
;
A
#
# COMPACT_ATOMS: atom_id res chain seq x y z
N MET A 1 -25.49 -34.89 0.22
CA MET A 1 -26.30 -34.21 -0.81
C MET A 1 -26.80 -32.89 -0.24
N LYS A 2 -26.63 -31.80 -1.01
CA LYS A 2 -27.02 -30.42 -0.70
C LYS A 2 -28.54 -30.28 -0.65
N SER A 3 -29.06 -29.39 0.19
CA SER A 3 -30.15 -28.51 -0.23
C SER A 3 -29.90 -27.13 0.37
N GLY A 4 -29.49 -26.21 -0.51
CA GLY A 4 -29.20 -24.82 -0.18
C GLY A 4 -30.51 -24.05 -0.06
N LYS A 5 -30.72 -23.43 1.09
CA LYS A 5 -31.80 -22.47 1.30
C LYS A 5 -31.40 -21.17 0.61
N VAL A 6 -31.85 -20.99 -0.63
CA VAL A 6 -31.70 -19.73 -1.36
C VAL A 6 -32.60 -18.71 -0.66
N VAL A 7 -31.99 -17.67 -0.09
CA VAL A 7 -32.73 -16.51 0.41
C VAL A 7 -32.91 -15.56 -0.77
N GLU A 8 -34.09 -15.58 -1.39
CA GLU A 8 -34.49 -14.56 -2.35
C GLU A 8 -34.63 -13.22 -1.63
N LYS A 9 -33.67 -12.32 -1.86
CA LYS A 9 -33.75 -10.94 -1.42
C LYS A 9 -34.50 -10.17 -2.52
N SER A 10 -35.80 -9.94 -2.31
CA SER A 10 -36.60 -9.09 -3.20
C SER A 10 -36.16 -7.63 -3.02
N PHE A 11 -35.45 -7.08 -4.01
CA PHE A 11 -35.13 -5.66 -4.06
C PHE A 11 -36.37 -4.88 -4.49
N LYS A 12 -36.83 -3.93 -3.67
CA LYS A 12 -37.93 -3.03 -4.02
C LYS A 12 -37.42 -2.00 -5.02
N SER A 13 -38.01 -1.98 -6.21
CA SER A 13 -37.77 -1.00 -7.26
C SER A 13 -38.27 0.38 -6.77
N GLY A 14 -37.34 1.31 -6.53
CA GLY A 14 -37.66 2.65 -6.03
C GLY A 14 -36.48 3.42 -5.40
N GLU A 15 -35.36 2.76 -5.08
CA GLU A 15 -34.12 3.47 -4.72
C GLU A 15 -33.39 3.90 -5.99
N SER A 16 -33.26 5.22 -6.20
CA SER A 16 -32.23 5.78 -7.06
C SER A 16 -30.89 5.55 -6.40
N PHE A 17 -30.04 4.71 -6.99
CA PHE A 17 -28.66 4.57 -6.57
C PHE A 17 -27.89 5.80 -7.08
N GLU A 18 -27.19 6.51 -6.19
CA GLU A 18 -26.16 7.45 -6.61
C GLU A 18 -25.02 6.64 -7.23
N GLU A 19 -24.76 6.87 -8.51
CA GLU A 19 -23.65 6.25 -9.24
C GLU A 19 -22.38 7.02 -8.87
N ILE A 20 -21.54 6.41 -8.01
CA ILE A 20 -20.25 6.99 -7.61
C ILE A 20 -19.25 6.75 -8.74
N GLU A 21 -18.64 7.81 -9.27
CA GLU A 21 -17.59 7.68 -10.28
C GLU A 21 -16.24 7.42 -9.59
N ILE A 22 -15.63 6.27 -9.85
CA ILE A 22 -14.31 5.93 -9.32
C ILE A 22 -13.24 6.32 -10.32
N GLY A 23 -12.53 7.41 -10.02
CA GLY A 23 -11.35 7.87 -10.74
C GLY A 23 -10.04 7.41 -10.11
N TYR A 24 -8.97 7.38 -10.91
CA TYR A 24 -7.61 7.16 -10.43
C TYR A 24 -6.71 8.27 -10.95
N LYS A 25 -5.91 8.89 -10.07
CA LYS A 25 -4.88 9.84 -10.47
C LYS A 25 -3.51 9.36 -10.04
N LYS A 26 -2.54 9.42 -10.95
CA LYS A 26 -1.15 9.07 -10.62
C LYS A 26 -0.54 10.12 -9.70
N ALA A 27 0.10 9.66 -8.63
CA ALA A 27 0.82 10.53 -7.73
C ALA A 27 2.15 9.91 -7.27
N THR A 28 3.05 10.77 -6.80
CA THR A 28 4.33 10.39 -6.22
C THR A 28 4.34 10.76 -4.75
N PHE A 29 4.61 9.79 -3.87
CA PHE A 29 4.78 10.06 -2.45
C PHE A 29 6.05 10.90 -2.21
N LEU A 30 5.91 12.00 -1.47
CA LEU A 30 7.01 12.89 -1.15
C LEU A 30 7.55 12.63 0.25
N TYR A 31 6.70 12.84 1.26
CA TYR A 31 7.03 12.67 2.66
C TYR A 31 5.75 12.59 3.49
N LYS A 32 5.88 12.19 4.76
CA LYS A 32 4.83 12.32 5.77
C LYS A 32 5.31 13.19 6.92
N ASP A 33 4.40 13.99 7.47
CA ASP A 33 4.60 14.70 8.73
C ASP A 33 3.91 13.95 9.88
N ARG A 34 3.49 14.65 10.94
CA ARG A 34 2.82 14.03 12.11
C ARG A 34 1.33 13.77 11.90
N LYS A 35 0.69 14.45 10.95
CA LYS A 35 -0.76 14.42 10.73
C LYS A 35 -1.12 13.99 9.32
N SER A 36 -0.29 14.31 8.33
CA SER A 36 -0.57 14.08 6.92
C SER A 36 0.60 13.49 6.14
N ALA A 37 0.27 12.77 5.08
CA ALA A 37 1.19 12.36 4.04
C ALA A 37 0.98 13.24 2.79
N VAL A 38 2.07 13.69 2.19
CA VAL A 38 2.06 14.62 1.06
C VAL A 38 2.45 13.89 -0.22
N PHE A 39 1.65 14.09 -1.26
CA PHE A 39 1.79 13.49 -2.58
C PHE A 39 1.84 14.59 -3.65
N SER A 40 2.55 14.31 -4.73
CA SER A 40 2.62 15.14 -5.93
C SER A 40 1.82 14.48 -7.04
N LEU A 41 0.74 15.11 -7.52
CA LEU A 41 -0.01 14.61 -8.67
C LEU A 41 0.79 14.77 -9.96
N LYS A 42 0.66 13.81 -10.89
CA LYS A 42 1.28 13.87 -12.21
C LYS A 42 0.49 14.67 -13.24
N ASP A 43 -0.83 14.80 -13.07
CA ASP A 43 -1.74 15.45 -14.04
C ASP A 43 -1.90 16.98 -13.87
N GLY A 44 -0.90 17.66 -13.32
CA GLY A 44 -0.89 19.12 -13.38
C GLY A 44 -0.79 19.57 -14.84
N SER A 45 -1.87 20.14 -15.38
CA SER A 45 -1.92 20.70 -16.74
C SER A 45 -0.67 21.54 -17.04
N THR A 46 -0.01 21.23 -18.15
CA THR A 46 1.18 21.91 -18.68
C THR A 46 1.01 23.42 -18.96
N ASP A 47 -0.19 23.95 -18.76
CA ASP A 47 -0.56 25.34 -19.09
C ASP A 47 -0.32 26.34 -17.94
N SER A 48 0.17 25.88 -16.78
CA SER A 48 0.68 26.79 -15.76
C SER A 48 2.15 27.16 -16.05
N PRO A 49 2.50 28.45 -16.23
CA PRO A 49 3.85 28.89 -16.66
C PRO A 49 4.97 28.62 -15.65
N GLN A 50 4.64 28.04 -14.50
CA GLN A 50 5.55 27.37 -13.58
C GLN A 50 4.97 25.96 -13.43
N GLY A 51 5.71 24.91 -13.78
CA GLY A 51 5.30 23.50 -13.72
C GLY A 51 4.93 23.02 -12.31
N ASN A 52 3.83 23.55 -11.79
CA ASN A 52 3.36 23.40 -10.44
C ASN A 52 2.74 22.01 -10.35
N LYS A 53 3.56 21.04 -9.94
CA LYS A 53 3.07 19.73 -9.55
C LYS A 53 2.08 19.94 -8.41
N GLU A 54 0.78 19.78 -8.69
CA GLU A 54 -0.28 19.90 -7.70
C GLU A 54 0.03 18.96 -6.53
N ARG A 55 0.04 19.50 -5.31
CA ARG A 55 0.30 18.73 -4.10
C ARG A 55 -1.00 18.47 -3.37
N ILE A 56 -1.17 17.24 -2.95
CA ILE A 56 -2.28 16.84 -2.11
C ILE A 56 -1.77 16.23 -0.82
N SER A 57 -2.50 16.44 0.27
CA SER A 57 -2.21 15.89 1.57
C SER A 57 -3.35 14.98 1.99
N LEU A 58 -3.05 13.76 2.44
CA LEU A 58 -4.02 12.85 3.06
C LEU A 58 -3.73 12.70 4.55
N PRO A 59 -4.76 12.64 5.42
CA PRO A 59 -4.57 12.30 6.83
C PRO A 59 -3.88 10.95 6.99
N ILE A 60 -2.94 10.83 7.93
CA ILE A 60 -2.26 9.54 8.17
C ILE A 60 -3.26 8.45 8.56
N GLU A 61 -4.27 8.81 9.35
CA GLU A 61 -5.31 7.90 9.83
C GLU A 61 -6.11 7.23 8.70
N SER A 62 -6.19 7.85 7.51
CA SER A 62 -6.92 7.28 6.37
C SER A 62 -6.09 6.33 5.51
N ILE A 63 -4.77 6.29 5.70
CA ILE A 63 -3.81 5.54 4.86
C ILE A 63 -2.69 4.89 5.68
N GLU A 64 -2.95 4.60 6.95
CA GLU A 64 -1.94 4.12 7.90
C GLU A 64 -1.30 2.81 7.40
N TRP A 65 -2.12 1.93 6.82
CA TRP A 65 -1.67 0.66 6.28
C TRP A 65 -0.73 0.86 5.10
N GLU A 66 -1.12 1.69 4.12
CA GLU A 66 -0.36 1.92 2.90
C GLU A 66 0.97 2.59 3.18
N LEU A 67 1.02 3.47 4.18
CA LEU A 67 2.25 4.16 4.60
C LEU A 67 3.37 3.21 5.04
N ASN A 68 3.05 1.98 5.46
CA ASN A 68 4.05 0.96 5.79
C ASN A 68 4.88 0.53 4.57
N PHE A 69 4.39 0.79 3.36
CA PHE A 69 4.98 0.33 2.11
C PHE A 69 5.53 1.48 1.25
N LEU A 70 5.35 2.73 1.66
CA LEU A 70 5.73 3.90 0.87
C LEU A 70 7.12 4.41 1.26
N LYS A 71 7.98 4.54 0.24
CA LYS A 71 9.24 5.26 0.33
C LYS A 71 9.20 6.53 -0.52
N PRO A 72 9.98 7.56 -0.19
CA PRO A 72 10.02 8.77 -1.01
C PRO A 72 10.27 8.43 -2.48
N ASN A 73 9.52 9.10 -3.36
CA ASN A 73 9.49 8.86 -4.81
C ASN A 73 8.76 7.59 -5.28
N THR A 74 8.06 6.86 -4.40
CA THR A 74 7.15 5.79 -4.85
C THR A 74 5.98 6.38 -5.64
N GLU A 75 5.74 5.83 -6.83
CA GLU A 75 4.56 6.15 -7.65
C GLU A 75 3.39 5.25 -7.28
N ILE A 76 2.22 5.84 -7.06
CA ILE A 76 0.97 5.16 -6.70
C ILE A 76 -0.19 5.75 -7.49
N ASP A 77 -1.31 5.03 -7.49
CA ASP A 77 -2.59 5.58 -7.93
C ASP A 77 -3.38 6.06 -6.70
N MET A 78 -3.82 7.31 -6.72
CA MET A 78 -4.76 7.84 -5.72
C MET A 78 -6.18 7.60 -6.21
N ILE A 79 -7.04 7.12 -5.30
CA ILE A 79 -8.45 6.86 -5.58
C ILE A 79 -9.21 8.17 -5.41
N ASN A 80 -9.84 8.63 -6.50
CA ASN A 80 -10.72 9.78 -6.51
C ASN A 80 -12.17 9.29 -6.56
N LEU A 81 -13.00 9.72 -5.61
CA LEU A 81 -14.45 9.50 -5.65
C LEU A 81 -15.11 10.88 -5.69
N ASP A 82 -15.90 11.14 -6.73
CA ASP A 82 -16.67 12.38 -6.90
C ASP A 82 -15.86 13.68 -6.72
N GLY A 83 -14.59 13.68 -7.10
CA GLY A 83 -13.67 14.82 -7.01
C GLY A 83 -12.78 14.84 -5.77
N GLU A 84 -13.11 14.06 -4.74
CA GLU A 84 -12.34 13.97 -3.49
C GLU A 84 -11.38 12.78 -3.51
N MET A 85 -10.19 12.92 -2.91
CA MET A 85 -9.22 11.82 -2.81
C MET A 85 -9.45 11.04 -1.52
N HIS A 86 -9.86 9.78 -1.67
CA HIS A 86 -10.26 8.94 -0.54
C HIS A 86 -9.17 7.98 -0.07
N GLY A 87 -8.20 7.64 -0.91
CA GLY A 87 -7.20 6.66 -0.54
C GLY A 87 -6.15 6.41 -1.60
N LEU A 88 -5.38 5.37 -1.38
CA LEU A 88 -4.27 4.97 -2.23
C LEU A 88 -4.52 3.54 -2.73
N LYS A 89 -4.14 3.30 -3.98
CA LYS A 89 -4.06 1.98 -4.56
C LYS A 89 -2.59 1.64 -4.75
N LEU A 90 -2.12 0.74 -3.89
CA LEU A 90 -0.77 0.19 -4.00
C LEU A 90 -0.72 -0.90 -5.07
N PRO A 91 0.44 -1.13 -5.71
CA PRO A 91 0.66 -2.36 -6.44
C PRO A 91 0.54 -3.56 -5.49
N PRO A 92 0.07 -4.73 -5.94
CA PRO A 92 -0.15 -5.91 -5.07
C PRO A 92 1.16 -6.43 -4.45
N LYS A 93 2.30 -6.10 -5.05
CA LYS A 93 3.63 -6.44 -4.58
C LYS A 93 4.54 -5.22 -4.67
N ILE A 94 5.36 -5.04 -3.65
CA ILE A 94 6.36 -3.97 -3.59
C ILE A 94 7.71 -4.50 -3.14
N GLU A 95 8.78 -3.92 -3.67
CA GLU A 95 10.15 -4.25 -3.29
C GLU A 95 10.68 -3.24 -2.27
N LEU A 96 11.08 -3.77 -1.12
CA LEU A 96 11.62 -2.99 0.00
C LEU A 96 12.92 -3.60 0.47
N LYS A 97 13.89 -2.73 0.76
CA LYS A 97 15.18 -3.13 1.29
C LYS A 97 15.08 -3.48 2.77
N VAL A 98 15.72 -4.57 3.19
CA VAL A 98 15.91 -4.90 4.61
C VAL A 98 17.02 -4.03 5.18
N VAL A 99 16.71 -3.27 6.23
CA VAL A 99 17.67 -2.38 6.91
C VAL A 99 18.14 -2.91 8.25
N GLU A 100 17.38 -3.81 8.89
CA GLU A 100 17.84 -4.49 10.10
C GLU A 100 17.41 -5.96 10.07
N ALA A 101 18.35 -6.88 10.28
CA ALA A 101 18.09 -8.31 10.33
C ALA A 101 18.81 -8.98 11.51
N PRO A 102 18.08 -9.56 12.48
CA PRO A 102 18.70 -10.31 13.57
C PRO A 102 19.56 -11.48 13.07
N PRO A 103 20.64 -11.84 13.80
CA PRO A 103 21.49 -12.97 13.44
C PRO A 103 20.70 -14.27 13.48
N ALA A 104 20.98 -15.17 12.53
CA ALA A 104 20.40 -16.50 12.53
C ALA A 104 20.89 -17.28 13.77
N ILE A 105 19.96 -17.66 14.66
CA ILE A 105 20.30 -18.50 15.81
C ILE A 105 20.54 -19.92 15.30
N LYS A 106 21.79 -20.39 15.42
CA LYS A 106 22.28 -21.68 14.89
C LYS A 106 21.51 -22.94 15.33
N GLY A 107 20.57 -22.84 16.28
CA GLY A 107 19.69 -23.93 16.71
C GLY A 107 18.30 -23.96 16.04
N ASN A 108 17.89 -22.88 15.36
CA ASN A 108 16.62 -22.78 14.62
C ASN A 108 16.82 -23.13 13.15
N THR A 109 17.45 -24.27 12.87
CA THR A 109 17.66 -24.81 11.51
C THR A 109 16.53 -25.72 11.05
N ALA A 110 15.41 -25.77 11.79
CA ALA A 110 14.20 -26.45 11.34
C ALA A 110 13.72 -25.86 10.02
N THR A 111 13.32 -26.73 9.09
CA THR A 111 12.76 -26.35 7.80
C THR A 111 11.59 -25.38 8.02
N GLY A 112 11.69 -24.15 7.48
CA GLY A 112 10.67 -23.12 7.65
C GLY A 112 10.91 -22.13 8.79
N ALA A 113 12.09 -22.11 9.42
CA ALA A 113 12.42 -21.07 10.39
C ALA A 113 12.31 -19.65 9.79
N ARG A 114 11.59 -18.77 10.50
CA ARG A 114 11.39 -17.36 10.13
C ARG A 114 12.03 -16.45 11.18
N LYS A 115 12.39 -15.25 10.76
CA LYS A 115 12.83 -14.16 11.64
C LYS A 115 12.13 -12.87 11.26
N THR A 116 11.95 -11.98 12.22
CA THR A 116 11.42 -10.63 11.98
C THR A 116 12.57 -9.71 11.55
N VAL A 117 12.36 -8.95 10.48
CA VAL A 117 13.30 -7.95 9.97
C VAL A 117 12.61 -6.60 9.82
N VAL A 118 13.38 -5.52 9.83
CA VAL A 118 12.87 -4.15 9.59
C VAL A 118 13.21 -3.73 8.17
N LEU A 119 12.21 -3.17 7.47
CA LEU A 119 12.33 -2.66 6.11
C LEU A 119 12.72 -1.18 6.11
N GLU A 120 13.16 -0.66 4.96
CA GLU A 120 13.55 0.75 4.79
C GLU A 120 12.43 1.76 5.12
N THR A 121 11.18 1.32 5.13
CA THR A 121 10.02 2.11 5.55
C THR A 121 9.80 2.12 7.07
N GLY A 122 10.51 1.29 7.83
CA GLY A 122 10.29 1.01 9.25
C GLY A 122 9.31 -0.13 9.51
N PHE A 123 8.65 -0.67 8.48
CA PHE A 123 7.73 -1.80 8.64
C PHE A 123 8.48 -3.08 9.02
N SER A 124 7.94 -3.83 9.99
CA SER A 124 8.50 -5.09 10.45
C SER A 124 7.77 -6.27 9.80
N VAL A 125 8.53 -7.21 9.23
CA VAL A 125 7.95 -8.36 8.52
C VAL A 125 8.69 -9.67 8.86
N ASN A 126 7.94 -10.77 8.89
CA ASN A 126 8.50 -12.11 9.11
C ASN A 126 8.98 -12.71 7.79
N VAL A 127 10.28 -12.93 7.67
CA VAL A 127 10.96 -13.47 6.48
C VAL A 127 11.66 -14.79 6.80
N PRO A 128 12.01 -15.61 5.80
CA PRO A 128 12.86 -16.78 6.03
C PRO A 128 14.20 -16.42 6.68
N ILE A 129 14.73 -17.31 7.52
CA ILE A 129 15.94 -17.05 8.34
C ILE A 129 17.19 -16.68 7.52
N PHE A 130 17.24 -17.09 6.25
CA PHE A 130 18.36 -16.83 5.34
C PHE A 130 18.42 -15.40 4.78
N ILE A 131 17.36 -14.60 4.91
CA ILE A 131 17.35 -13.21 4.42
C ILE A 131 18.29 -12.35 5.26
N SER A 132 19.21 -11.65 4.63
CA SER A 132 20.19 -10.80 5.29
C SER A 132 19.85 -9.32 5.18
N GLU A 133 20.47 -8.51 6.04
CA GLU A 133 20.44 -7.05 5.90
C GLU A 133 21.02 -6.64 4.54
N GLY A 134 20.39 -5.64 3.90
CA GLY A 134 20.79 -5.15 2.59
C GLY A 134 20.10 -5.84 1.40
N GLU A 135 19.45 -6.99 1.60
CA GLU A 135 18.67 -7.66 0.55
C GLU A 135 17.35 -6.94 0.27
N ASN A 136 16.88 -6.99 -0.98
CA ASN A 136 15.54 -6.56 -1.36
C ASN A 136 14.56 -7.72 -1.22
N VAL A 137 13.46 -7.47 -0.52
CA VAL A 137 12.37 -8.43 -0.37
C VAL A 137 11.10 -7.90 -1.00
N THR A 138 10.34 -8.80 -1.61
CA THR A 138 9.02 -8.51 -2.17
C THR A 138 7.98 -8.76 -1.10
N ILE A 139 7.16 -7.74 -0.81
CA ILE A 139 6.09 -7.79 0.18
C ILE A 139 4.74 -7.72 -0.54
N ASN A 140 3.78 -8.55 -0.12
CA ASN A 140 2.39 -8.42 -0.54
C ASN A 140 1.77 -7.25 0.24
N THR A 141 1.27 -6.23 -0.47
CA THR A 141 0.73 -4.99 0.14
C THR A 141 -0.67 -5.15 0.72
N GLU A 142 -1.40 -6.22 0.38
CA GLU A 142 -2.71 -6.53 0.96
C GLU A 142 -2.55 -7.24 2.31
N THR A 143 -1.56 -8.14 2.44
CA THR A 143 -1.37 -8.96 3.65
C THR A 143 -0.21 -8.50 4.54
N GLY A 144 0.71 -7.70 4.00
CA GLY A 144 1.96 -7.32 4.67
C GLY A 144 2.97 -8.46 4.76
N GLU A 145 2.75 -9.57 4.05
CA GLU A 145 3.59 -10.77 4.15
C GLU A 145 4.70 -10.81 3.11
N TYR A 146 5.80 -11.44 3.50
CA TYR A 146 6.87 -11.80 2.57
C TYR A 146 6.34 -12.68 1.43
N SER A 147 6.52 -12.20 0.19
CA SER A 147 6.16 -12.92 -1.04
C SER A 147 7.37 -13.45 -1.81
N GLY A 148 8.59 -12.96 -1.54
CA GLY A 148 9.78 -13.36 -2.28
C GLY A 148 10.99 -12.45 -2.03
N ARG A 149 12.10 -12.73 -2.72
CA ARG A 149 13.28 -11.85 -2.80
C ARG A 149 13.63 -11.60 -4.26
N THR A 150 14.20 -10.44 -4.53
CA THR A 150 14.70 -10.05 -5.86
C THR A 150 16.22 -9.99 -5.83
#